data_AF-A0A5E4NH01-F1
#
_entry.id   AF-A0A5E4NH01-F1
#
_cell.length_a   1.000
_cell.length_b   1.000
_cell.length_c   1.000
_cell.angle_alpha   90.00
_cell.angle_beta   90.00
_cell.angle_gamma   90.00
#
_symmetry.space_group_name_H-M   'P 1'
#
loop_
_entity.id
_entity.type
_entity.pdbx_description
1 polymer ?
#
loop_
_entity_poly.entity_id
_entity_poly.type
_entity_poly.pdbx_seq_one_letter_code
_entity_poly.pdbx_strand_id
1 'polypeptide(L)'
;TPASMIQEIATRRNISCKFDLIDNNDPSNNVFKYRLTLGDNQTVGDGTSKKSAKHQVALNMLNVLKQHKPHFIETEFKQIDFENQVDACNKINKNFVGHLAKVCAIKNLGDPVYKQICDEVKEQTILHTVSCQVAQMFEIASFKAKRQAKNLAAFQMLRKIESMEFNGSITPVLNQNDPINILENIEINKSQVQLSKKGTTEK
;
A
#
# COMPACT_ATOMS: atom_id res chain seq x y z
N THR A 1 14.55 0.78 -3.22
CA THR A 1 14.11 -0.16 -2.17
C THR A 1 15.20 -0.30 -1.13
N PRO A 2 14.89 -0.62 0.14
CA PRO A 2 15.88 -0.68 1.23
C PRO A 2 17.06 -1.61 0.96
N ALA A 3 16.80 -2.81 0.41
CA ALA A 3 17.86 -3.78 0.10
C ALA A 3 18.87 -3.24 -0.94
N SER A 4 18.40 -2.49 -1.94
CA SER A 4 19.26 -1.85 -2.94
C SER A 4 20.14 -0.76 -2.31
N MET A 5 19.59 0.03 -1.39
CA MET A 5 20.31 1.09 -0.68
C MET A 5 21.39 0.52 0.23
N ILE A 6 21.09 -0.56 0.98
CA ILE A 6 22.09 -1.31 1.76
C ILE A 6 23.22 -1.82 0.86
N GLN A 7 22.89 -2.37 -0.32
CA GLN A 7 23.90 -2.91 -1.24
C GLN A 7 24.74 -1.81 -1.93
N GLU A 8 24.17 -0.63 -2.14
CA GLU A 8 24.88 0.58 -2.59
C GLU A 8 25.85 1.09 -1.51
N ILE A 9 25.39 1.22 -0.25
CA ILE A 9 26.23 1.59 0.90
C ILE A 9 27.38 0.59 1.09
N ALA A 10 27.08 -0.71 1.00
CA ALA A 10 28.06 -1.79 1.08
C ALA A 10 29.15 -1.64 0.02
N THR A 11 28.76 -1.47 -1.24
CA THR A 11 29.68 -1.26 -2.36
C THR A 11 30.51 0.02 -2.17
N ARG A 12 29.87 1.17 -1.86
CA ARG A 12 30.53 2.47 -1.68
C ARG A 12 31.54 2.48 -0.53
N ARG A 13 31.36 1.64 0.50
CA ARG A 13 32.25 1.55 1.68
C ARG A 13 33.15 0.31 1.67
N ASN A 14 33.14 -0.51 0.61
CA ASN A 14 33.85 -1.80 0.50
C ASN A 14 33.54 -2.78 1.66
N ILE A 15 32.29 -2.85 2.09
CA ILE A 15 31.82 -3.72 3.18
C ILE A 15 31.10 -4.94 2.58
N SER A 16 31.38 -6.13 3.13
CA SER A 16 30.71 -7.36 2.71
C SER A 16 29.23 -7.35 3.11
N CYS A 17 28.35 -7.65 2.15
CA CYS A 17 26.90 -7.68 2.32
C CYS A 17 26.35 -9.04 1.87
N LYS A 18 25.60 -9.74 2.75
CA LYS A 18 24.99 -11.05 2.47
C LYS A 18 23.54 -11.11 2.95
N PHE A 19 22.66 -11.69 2.13
CA PHE A 19 21.24 -11.89 2.41
C PHE A 19 20.91 -13.39 2.44
N ASP A 20 20.91 -13.99 3.61
CA ASP A 20 20.71 -15.43 3.80
C ASP A 20 19.24 -15.72 4.15
N LEU A 21 18.62 -16.69 3.47
CA LEU A 21 17.29 -17.18 3.86
C LEU A 21 17.45 -18.06 5.11
N ILE A 22 16.78 -17.71 6.20
CA ILE A 22 16.62 -18.60 7.35
C ILE A 22 15.37 -19.43 7.08
N ASP A 23 15.53 -20.68 6.62
CA ASP A 23 14.40 -21.60 6.52
C ASP A 23 13.95 -21.99 7.94
N ASN A 24 12.80 -21.44 8.33
CA ASN A 24 12.08 -21.84 9.52
C ASN A 24 11.31 -23.11 9.12
N ASN A 25 11.77 -24.28 9.55
CA ASN A 25 11.29 -25.60 9.10
C ASN A 25 9.92 -26.00 9.70
N ASP A 26 9.02 -25.03 9.80
CA ASP A 26 7.70 -25.10 10.41
C ASP A 26 6.64 -24.79 9.34
N PRO A 27 5.95 -25.81 8.79
CA PRO A 27 4.98 -25.62 7.71
C PRO A 27 3.69 -24.93 8.16
N SER A 28 3.46 -24.73 9.46
CA SER A 28 2.29 -24.00 9.96
C SER A 28 2.47 -22.48 9.85
N ASN A 29 3.70 -21.99 10.03
CA ASN A 29 4.01 -20.56 10.01
C ASN A 29 4.54 -20.14 8.63
N ASN A 30 3.61 -19.76 7.73
CA ASN A 30 3.88 -19.28 6.36
C ASN A 30 4.55 -17.89 6.34
N VAL A 31 5.75 -17.83 6.91
CA VAL A 31 6.54 -16.64 7.20
C VAL A 31 7.99 -16.90 6.81
N PHE A 32 8.47 -16.17 5.82
CA PHE A 32 9.86 -16.23 5.39
C PHE A 32 10.71 -15.37 6.33
N LYS A 33 11.87 -15.87 6.76
CA LYS A 33 12.84 -15.11 7.55
C LYS A 33 14.11 -14.90 6.74
N TYR A 34 14.64 -13.68 6.75
CA TYR A 34 15.94 -13.37 6.18
C TYR A 34 16.89 -12.83 7.25
N ARG A 35 18.17 -13.19 7.08
CA ARG A 35 19.32 -12.60 7.75
C ARG A 35 20.01 -11.64 6.79
N LEU A 36 20.48 -10.51 7.31
CA LEU A 36 21.34 -9.58 6.59
C LEU A 36 22.59 -9.35 7.41
N THR A 37 23.73 -9.72 6.86
CA THR A 37 25.05 -9.44 7.44
C THR A 37 25.72 -8.35 6.61
N LEU A 38 26.15 -7.27 7.27
CA LEU A 38 26.78 -6.10 6.67
C LEU A 38 28.04 -5.75 7.47
N GLY A 39 29.18 -6.33 7.08
CA GLY A 39 30.37 -6.37 7.93
C GLY A 39 30.06 -7.05 9.26
N ASP A 40 30.39 -6.37 10.37
CA ASP A 40 30.16 -6.85 11.74
C ASP A 40 28.69 -6.76 12.17
N ASN A 41 27.88 -5.92 11.51
CA ASN A 41 26.48 -5.73 11.84
C ASN A 41 25.64 -6.88 11.26
N GLN A 42 24.74 -7.46 12.06
CA GLN A 42 23.77 -8.44 11.60
C GLN A 42 22.35 -8.07 12.04
N THR A 43 21.38 -8.25 11.14
CA THR A 43 19.94 -8.11 11.46
C THR A 43 19.15 -9.31 10.92
N VAL A 44 17.98 -9.52 11.51
CA VAL A 44 16.97 -10.48 11.06
C VAL A 44 15.67 -9.72 10.79
N GLY A 45 14.91 -10.18 9.80
CA GLY A 45 13.60 -9.63 9.46
C GLY A 45 12.76 -10.68 8.74
N ASP A 46 11.46 -10.67 9.03
CA ASP A 46 10.50 -11.68 8.59
C ASP A 46 9.39 -11.09 7.71
N GLY A 47 8.51 -11.95 7.20
CA GLY A 47 7.28 -11.54 6.55
C GLY A 47 6.61 -12.62 5.72
N THR A 48 5.37 -12.37 5.33
CA THR A 48 4.51 -13.29 4.54
C THR A 48 4.98 -13.58 3.11
N SER A 49 6.12 -13.03 2.67
CA SER A 49 6.72 -13.31 1.37
C SER A 49 8.24 -13.15 1.41
N LYS A 50 8.97 -13.87 0.54
CA LYS A 50 10.43 -13.68 0.37
C LYS A 50 10.80 -12.22 0.03
N LYS A 51 9.89 -11.46 -0.62
CA LYS A 51 10.09 -10.03 -0.93
C LYS A 51 9.95 -9.16 0.32
N SER A 52 8.89 -9.33 1.11
CA SER A 52 8.66 -8.54 2.33
C SER A 52 9.70 -8.85 3.41
N ALA A 53 10.13 -10.10 3.56
CA ALA A 53 11.19 -10.45 4.49
C ALA A 53 12.56 -9.84 4.10
N LYS A 54 12.95 -9.89 2.82
CA LYS A 54 14.14 -9.16 2.31
C LYS A 54 14.02 -7.64 2.45
N HIS A 55 12.81 -7.10 2.40
CA HIS A 55 12.56 -5.68 2.64
C HIS A 55 12.75 -5.33 4.12
N GLN A 56 12.11 -6.08 5.02
CA GLN A 56 12.12 -5.83 6.46
C GLN A 56 13.52 -5.96 7.06
N VAL A 57 14.28 -6.99 6.69
CA VAL A 57 15.66 -7.15 7.19
C VAL A 57 16.55 -5.98 6.78
N ALA A 58 16.36 -5.41 5.58
CA ALA A 58 17.10 -4.24 5.12
C ALA A 58 16.64 -2.94 5.80
N LEU A 59 15.35 -2.78 6.13
CA LEU A 59 14.87 -1.68 6.99
C LEU A 59 15.53 -1.73 8.37
N ASN A 60 15.55 -2.92 8.98
CA ASN A 60 16.16 -3.14 10.30
C ASN A 60 17.65 -2.76 10.27
N MET A 61 18.39 -3.15 9.23
CA MET A 61 19.79 -2.75 9.05
C MET A 61 19.98 -1.24 8.85
N LEU A 62 19.13 -0.57 8.06
CA LEU A 62 19.19 0.88 7.90
C LEU A 62 18.96 1.62 9.23
N ASN A 63 18.08 1.11 10.08
CA ASN A 63 17.83 1.71 11.40
C ASN A 63 19.01 1.48 12.37
N VAL A 64 19.62 0.29 12.38
CA VAL A 64 20.88 0.02 13.11
C VAL A 64 22.01 0.94 12.63
N LEU A 65 22.14 1.18 11.32
CA LEU A 65 23.13 2.11 10.78
C LEU A 65 22.87 3.56 11.21
N LYS A 66 21.62 4.04 11.16
CA LYS A 66 21.25 5.38 11.65
C LYS A 66 21.62 5.58 13.12
N GLN A 67 21.38 4.58 13.97
CA GLN A 67 21.62 4.64 15.42
C GLN A 67 23.10 4.57 15.79
N HIS A 68 23.85 3.62 15.22
CA HIS A 68 25.22 3.34 15.65
C HIS A 68 26.31 3.96 14.76
N LYS A 69 26.01 4.31 13.50
CA LYS A 69 26.98 4.75 12.49
C LYS A 69 26.37 5.84 11.57
N PRO A 70 25.85 6.98 12.07
CA PRO A 70 25.12 7.98 11.27
C PRO A 70 25.89 8.47 10.02
N HIS A 71 27.22 8.61 10.12
CA HIS A 71 28.13 8.92 9.01
C HIS A 71 28.13 7.91 7.84
N PHE A 72 27.40 6.79 7.93
CA PHE A 72 27.15 5.87 6.80
C PHE A 72 25.97 6.33 5.91
N ILE A 73 25.06 7.15 6.45
CA ILE A 73 23.81 7.57 5.80
C ILE A 73 23.87 9.03 5.31
N GLU A 74 24.62 9.90 5.98
CA GLU A 74 24.69 11.35 5.71
C GLU A 74 25.15 11.71 4.28
N THR A 75 25.84 10.81 3.57
CA THR A 75 26.26 11.05 2.19
C THR A 75 25.09 10.88 1.21
N GLU A 76 24.41 11.99 0.95
CA GLU A 76 23.43 12.25 -0.13
C GLU A 76 22.05 11.56 -0.06
N PHE A 77 21.82 10.61 0.85
CA PHE A 77 20.51 9.96 1.00
C PHE A 77 19.47 10.85 1.71
N LYS A 78 18.99 11.90 1.03
CA LYS A 78 17.92 12.81 1.49
C LYS A 78 16.66 12.03 1.91
N GLN A 79 16.48 11.90 3.23
CA GLN A 79 15.23 11.58 3.95
C GLN A 79 14.20 10.75 3.15
N ILE A 80 14.60 9.58 2.67
CA ILE A 80 13.62 8.61 2.16
C ILE A 80 12.88 8.05 3.36
N ASP A 81 11.61 8.44 3.51
CA ASP A 81 10.68 7.86 4.48
C ASP A 81 10.37 6.41 4.11
N PHE A 82 11.25 5.52 4.55
CA PHE A 82 11.17 4.09 4.28
C PHE A 82 10.07 3.39 5.08
N GLU A 83 9.54 4.00 6.14
CA GLU A 83 8.45 3.45 6.96
C GLU A 83 7.12 3.47 6.18
N ASN A 84 7.00 4.41 5.23
CA ASN A 84 5.98 4.43 4.18
C ASN A 84 6.40 3.76 2.85
N GLN A 85 7.62 3.20 2.73
CA GLN A 85 8.02 2.37 1.58
C GLN A 85 7.96 0.86 1.82
N VAL A 86 7.58 0.37 3.02
CA VAL A 86 7.00 -0.99 3.12
C VAL A 86 5.93 -1.07 2.06
N ASP A 87 6.12 -1.94 1.05
CA ASP A 87 5.33 -1.87 -0.19
C ASP A 87 3.84 -1.69 0.15
N ALA A 88 3.20 -0.65 -0.38
CA ALA A 88 1.76 -0.41 -0.18
C ALA A 88 0.89 -1.62 -0.63
N CYS A 89 1.49 -2.58 -1.33
CA CYS A 89 0.88 -3.87 -1.63
C CYS A 89 0.60 -4.76 -0.40
N ASN A 90 1.36 -4.62 0.69
CA ASN A 90 1.31 -5.52 1.86
C ASN A 90 0.42 -4.99 2.99
N LYS A 91 0.33 -3.66 3.21
CA LYS A 91 -0.59 -3.06 4.19
C LYS A 91 -2.08 -3.32 3.85
N ILE A 92 -2.39 -3.65 2.58
CA ILE A 92 -3.75 -3.95 2.08
C ILE A 92 -3.90 -5.44 1.70
N ASN A 93 -3.51 -6.34 2.60
CA ASN A 93 -3.67 -7.80 2.41
C ASN A 93 -5.10 -8.32 2.75
N LYS A 94 -5.97 -7.50 3.35
CA LYS A 94 -7.42 -7.79 3.45
C LYS A 94 -8.02 -7.83 2.03
N ASN A 95 -8.81 -8.87 1.72
CA ASN A 95 -9.49 -9.04 0.42
C ASN A 95 -10.78 -8.21 0.37
N PHE A 96 -10.65 -6.91 0.11
CA PHE A 96 -11.77 -5.98 0.04
C PHE A 96 -12.72 -6.27 -1.13
N VAL A 97 -12.23 -6.84 -2.24
CA VAL A 97 -13.09 -7.32 -3.35
C VAL A 97 -14.08 -8.39 -2.86
N GLY A 98 -13.59 -9.38 -2.12
CA GLY A 98 -14.41 -10.45 -1.55
C GLY A 98 -15.28 -9.99 -0.37
N HIS A 99 -14.81 -9.00 0.41
CA HIS A 99 -15.61 -8.39 1.47
C HIS A 99 -16.78 -7.57 0.91
N LEU A 100 -16.53 -6.75 -0.11
CA LEU A 100 -17.55 -5.95 -0.79
C LEU A 100 -18.63 -6.85 -1.40
N ALA A 101 -18.26 -7.93 -2.08
CA ALA A 101 -19.25 -8.88 -2.63
C ALA A 101 -20.19 -9.45 -1.54
N LYS A 102 -19.66 -9.82 -0.36
CA LYS A 102 -20.48 -10.25 0.78
C LYS A 102 -21.39 -9.13 1.29
N VAL A 103 -20.87 -7.91 1.42
CA VAL A 103 -21.63 -6.74 1.89
C VAL A 103 -22.76 -6.39 0.92
N CYS A 104 -22.49 -6.39 -0.39
CA CYS A 104 -23.50 -6.18 -1.42
C CYS A 104 -24.60 -7.25 -1.39
N ALA A 105 -24.24 -8.53 -1.22
CA ALA A 105 -25.21 -9.63 -1.14
C ALA A 105 -26.10 -9.51 0.11
N ILE A 106 -25.52 -9.24 1.29
CA ILE A 106 -26.26 -9.04 2.55
C ILE A 106 -27.23 -7.85 2.45
N LYS A 107 -26.83 -6.79 1.73
CA LYS A 107 -27.58 -5.53 1.61
C LYS A 107 -28.45 -5.44 0.34
N ASN A 108 -28.55 -6.53 -0.44
CA ASN A 108 -29.29 -6.60 -1.72
C ASN A 108 -28.91 -5.49 -2.74
N LEU A 109 -27.65 -5.03 -2.74
CA LEU A 109 -27.17 -3.93 -3.61
C LEU A 109 -26.79 -4.36 -5.04
N GLY A 110 -26.95 -5.66 -5.35
CA GLY A 110 -26.46 -6.27 -6.59
C GLY A 110 -24.94 -6.47 -6.63
N ASP A 111 -24.47 -7.31 -7.54
CA ASP A 111 -23.04 -7.67 -7.61
C ASP A 111 -22.14 -6.46 -7.99
N PRO A 112 -20.97 -6.30 -7.35
CA PRO A 112 -20.04 -5.22 -7.66
C PRO A 112 -19.41 -5.39 -9.05
N VAL A 113 -19.78 -4.50 -9.98
CA VAL A 113 -19.26 -4.48 -11.35
C VAL A 113 -17.93 -3.72 -11.36
N TYR A 114 -16.90 -4.28 -12.00
CA TYR A 114 -15.58 -3.65 -12.12
C TYR A 114 -15.21 -3.44 -13.58
N LYS A 115 -14.64 -2.27 -13.92
CA LYS A 115 -14.17 -1.94 -15.27
C LYS A 115 -12.77 -1.34 -15.18
N GLN A 116 -11.85 -1.76 -16.06
CA GLN A 116 -10.58 -1.06 -16.24
C GLN A 116 -10.85 0.16 -17.15
N ILE A 117 -10.40 1.35 -16.76
CA ILE A 117 -10.65 2.59 -17.50
C ILE A 117 -9.44 2.98 -18.36
N CYS A 118 -8.26 3.09 -17.74
CA CYS A 118 -7.04 3.55 -18.40
C CYS A 118 -5.80 2.96 -17.71
N ASP A 119 -4.70 2.86 -18.46
CA ASP A 119 -3.35 2.56 -17.94
C ASP A 119 -2.49 3.81 -18.18
N GLU A 120 -2.57 4.79 -17.27
CA GLU A 120 -1.94 6.11 -17.42
C GLU A 120 -0.45 6.08 -17.07
N VAL A 121 0.41 6.72 -17.88
CA VAL A 121 1.84 6.84 -17.59
C VAL A 121 2.09 8.12 -16.79
N LYS A 122 2.28 8.00 -15.48
CA LYS A 122 2.70 9.10 -14.61
C LYS A 122 4.14 8.88 -14.14
N GLU A 123 5.01 9.87 -14.41
CA GLU A 123 6.41 9.90 -13.96
C GLU A 123 7.15 8.59 -14.31
N GLN A 124 7.06 8.19 -15.59
CA GLN A 124 7.62 6.94 -16.14
C GLN A 124 7.05 5.63 -15.54
N THR A 125 6.04 5.69 -14.68
CA THR A 125 5.36 4.49 -14.13
C THR A 125 3.91 4.38 -14.61
N ILE A 126 3.50 3.16 -14.95
CA ILE A 126 2.11 2.87 -15.36
C ILE A 126 1.22 2.76 -14.12
N LEU A 127 0.15 3.55 -14.09
CA LEU A 127 -0.93 3.49 -13.11
C LEU A 127 -2.16 2.87 -13.76
N HIS A 128 -2.57 1.72 -13.24
CA HIS A 128 -3.80 1.05 -13.67
C HIS A 128 -4.99 1.66 -12.95
N THR A 129 -5.91 2.27 -13.70
CA THR A 129 -7.13 2.88 -13.18
C THR A 129 -8.32 1.94 -13.35
N VAL A 130 -8.96 1.58 -12.25
CA VAL A 130 -10.09 0.64 -12.16
C VAL A 130 -11.26 1.32 -11.45
N SER A 131 -12.46 1.25 -12.04
CA SER A 131 -13.69 1.62 -11.36
C SER A 131 -14.41 0.41 -10.77
N CYS A 132 -15.16 0.67 -9.70
CA CYS A 132 -16.14 -0.23 -9.11
C CYS A 132 -17.51 0.46 -9.12
N GLN A 133 -18.57 -0.26 -9.47
CA GLN A 133 -19.96 0.21 -9.46
C GLN A 133 -20.82 -0.78 -8.65
N VAL A 134 -21.64 -0.25 -7.74
CA VAL A 134 -22.56 -1.00 -6.88
C VAL A 134 -23.88 -0.22 -6.82
N ALA A 135 -24.99 -0.83 -7.23
CA ALA A 135 -26.27 -0.15 -7.44
C ALA A 135 -26.08 1.19 -8.20
N GLN A 136 -26.41 2.32 -7.57
CA GLN A 136 -26.28 3.67 -8.12
C GLN A 136 -24.93 4.36 -7.79
N MET A 137 -24.08 3.72 -6.97
CA MET A 137 -22.78 4.25 -6.59
C MET A 137 -21.69 3.81 -7.57
N PHE A 138 -20.72 4.70 -7.82
CA PHE A 138 -19.44 4.37 -8.45
C PHE A 138 -18.28 4.93 -7.61
N GLU A 139 -17.11 4.27 -7.71
CA GLU A 139 -15.82 4.72 -7.20
C GLU A 139 -14.69 4.37 -8.18
N ILE A 140 -13.56 5.09 -8.11
CA ILE A 140 -12.43 4.93 -9.04
C ILE A 140 -11.10 4.98 -8.27
N ALA A 141 -10.26 3.95 -8.46
CA ALA A 141 -8.93 3.85 -7.87
C ALA A 141 -7.85 3.62 -8.93
N SER A 142 -6.70 4.27 -8.74
CA SER A 142 -5.50 4.11 -9.58
C SER A 142 -4.35 3.52 -8.77
N PHE A 143 -3.65 2.52 -9.30
CA PHE A 143 -2.51 1.89 -8.61
C PHE A 143 -1.49 1.28 -9.56
N LYS A 144 -0.23 1.15 -9.13
CA LYS A 144 0.88 0.54 -9.89
C LYS A 144 0.73 -0.97 -10.20
N ALA A 145 -0.42 -1.58 -9.90
CA ALA A 145 -0.73 -3.00 -10.18
C ALA A 145 -2.26 -3.24 -10.27
N LYS A 146 -2.73 -3.88 -11.35
CA LYS A 146 -4.17 -4.10 -11.65
C LYS A 146 -4.96 -4.75 -10.50
N ARG A 147 -4.41 -5.78 -9.85
CA ARG A 147 -5.02 -6.45 -8.68
C ARG A 147 -5.30 -5.47 -7.54
N GLN A 148 -4.46 -4.46 -7.37
CA GLN A 148 -4.49 -3.56 -6.21
C GLN A 148 -5.33 -2.31 -6.47
N ALA A 149 -5.35 -1.81 -7.71
CA ALA A 149 -6.37 -0.87 -8.15
C ALA A 149 -7.79 -1.43 -7.91
N LYS A 150 -8.03 -2.71 -8.27
CA LYS A 150 -9.30 -3.39 -7.98
C LYS A 150 -9.61 -3.49 -6.48
N ASN A 151 -8.62 -3.83 -5.64
CA ASN A 151 -8.81 -3.96 -4.19
C ASN A 151 -9.04 -2.60 -3.51
N LEU A 152 -8.39 -1.53 -4.01
CA LEU A 152 -8.54 -0.16 -3.52
C LEU A 152 -9.91 0.44 -3.91
N ALA A 153 -10.38 0.22 -5.14
CA ALA A 153 -11.72 0.63 -5.56
C ALA A 153 -12.82 -0.07 -4.73
N ALA A 154 -12.61 -1.34 -4.38
CA ALA A 154 -13.52 -2.08 -3.49
C ALA A 154 -13.52 -1.51 -2.05
N PHE A 155 -12.36 -1.11 -1.53
CA PHE A 155 -12.24 -0.47 -0.21
C PHE A 155 -12.91 0.91 -0.16
N GLN A 156 -12.73 1.74 -1.20
CA GLN A 156 -13.43 3.03 -1.31
C GLN A 156 -14.95 2.84 -1.37
N MET A 157 -15.43 1.87 -2.15
CA MET A 157 -16.85 1.55 -2.23
C MET A 157 -17.43 1.05 -0.90
N LEU A 158 -16.68 0.27 -0.11
CA LEU A 158 -17.11 -0.14 1.24
C LEU A 158 -17.33 1.07 2.16
N ARG A 159 -16.35 1.99 2.27
CA ARG A 159 -16.50 3.21 3.08
C ARG A 159 -17.66 4.10 2.61
N LYS A 160 -18.01 4.05 1.32
CA LYS A 160 -19.14 4.77 0.73
C LYS A 160 -20.49 4.17 1.12
N ILE A 161 -20.60 2.84 1.14
CA ILE A 161 -21.78 2.12 1.64
C ILE A 161 -21.97 2.39 3.14
N GLU A 162 -20.89 2.29 3.93
CA GLU A 162 -20.89 2.52 5.38
C GLU A 162 -21.34 3.95 5.75
N SER A 163 -20.82 4.96 5.04
CA SER A 163 -21.16 6.37 5.30
C SER A 163 -22.56 6.77 4.82
N MET A 164 -23.16 6.06 3.84
CA MET A 164 -24.57 6.23 3.49
C MET A 164 -25.51 5.66 4.55
N GLU A 165 -25.16 4.56 5.20
CA GLU A 165 -25.97 3.97 6.27
C GLU A 165 -25.94 4.77 7.57
N PHE A 166 -24.79 5.38 7.89
CA PHE A 166 -24.63 6.24 9.07
C PHE A 166 -25.63 7.41 9.08
N ASN A 167 -25.93 7.97 7.91
CA ASN A 167 -26.91 9.05 7.76
C ASN A 167 -28.38 8.58 7.81
N GLY A 168 -28.62 7.26 7.77
CA GLY A 168 -29.96 6.67 7.83
C GLY A 168 -30.39 6.16 9.21
N SER A 169 -29.44 5.96 10.15
CA SER A 169 -29.70 5.27 11.42
C SER A 169 -28.94 5.89 12.60
N ILE A 170 -29.57 6.84 13.31
CA ILE A 170 -29.12 7.24 14.65
C ILE A 170 -29.69 6.23 15.67
N THR A 171 -29.00 5.11 15.86
CA THR A 171 -29.19 4.20 17.02
C THR A 171 -27.84 3.74 17.56
N PRO A 172 -27.52 3.96 18.86
CA PRO A 172 -26.21 3.65 19.41
C PRO A 172 -26.16 2.24 20.04
N VAL A 173 -25.59 1.27 19.35
CA VAL A 173 -25.07 0.02 19.96
C VAL A 173 -23.69 -0.27 19.40
N LEU A 174 -22.70 -0.42 20.27
CA LEU A 174 -21.34 -0.76 19.86
C LEU A 174 -21.25 -2.24 19.46
N ASN A 175 -20.35 -2.54 18.53
CA ASN A 175 -19.41 -3.63 18.76
C ASN A 175 -17.99 -3.13 18.46
N GLN A 176 -17.06 -3.48 19.34
CA GLN A 176 -15.69 -2.96 19.33
C GLN A 176 -14.78 -3.86 18.47
N ASN A 177 -13.58 -3.34 18.11
CA ASN A 177 -12.46 -4.03 17.43
C ASN A 177 -12.34 -3.91 15.89
N ASP A 178 -12.22 -2.70 15.35
CA ASP A 178 -11.47 -2.48 14.09
C ASP A 178 -10.55 -1.25 14.22
N PRO A 179 -9.27 -1.31 13.77
CA PRO A 179 -8.28 -0.25 13.97
C PRO A 179 -8.40 0.88 12.93
N ILE A 180 -9.55 1.55 12.89
CA ILE A 180 -9.84 2.66 11.97
C ILE A 180 -9.28 3.98 12.54
N ASN A 181 -7.95 4.08 12.65
CA ASN A 181 -7.28 5.32 13.07
C ASN A 181 -5.89 5.52 12.43
N ILE A 182 -5.68 4.96 11.24
CA ILE A 182 -4.48 5.15 10.41
C ILE A 182 -4.96 5.33 8.95
N LEU A 183 -4.35 6.28 8.22
CA LEU A 183 -4.69 6.73 6.85
C LEU A 183 -5.87 7.72 6.73
N GLU A 184 -5.81 8.84 7.46
CA GLU A 184 -6.52 10.08 7.09
C GLU A 184 -5.63 11.02 6.24
N ASN A 185 -4.31 10.98 6.43
CA ASN A 185 -3.34 11.89 5.77
C ASN A 185 -2.96 11.50 4.33
N ILE A 186 -3.95 11.34 3.43
CA ILE A 186 -3.71 11.36 1.96
C ILE A 186 -4.74 12.30 1.28
N GLU A 187 -4.88 13.51 1.81
CA GLU A 187 -5.43 14.63 1.04
C GLU A 187 -4.37 15.13 0.05
N ILE A 188 -4.43 14.69 -1.21
CA ILE A 188 -3.66 15.31 -2.31
C ILE A 188 -4.59 15.60 -3.49
N ASN A 189 -4.93 16.89 -3.63
CA ASN A 189 -5.37 17.57 -4.85
C ASN A 189 -6.62 17.02 -5.56
N LYS A 190 -7.78 17.19 -4.91
CA LYS A 190 -9.09 17.18 -5.59
C LYS A 190 -9.40 18.52 -6.30
N SER A 191 -8.45 18.96 -7.13
CA SER A 191 -8.53 20.11 -8.05
C SER A 191 -7.50 19.84 -9.16
N GLN A 192 -7.79 19.93 -10.46
CA GLN A 192 -8.89 20.63 -11.14
C GLN A 192 -9.57 19.74 -12.19
N VAL A 193 -10.91 19.66 -12.19
CA VAL A 193 -11.71 19.27 -13.38
C VAL A 193 -13.01 20.10 -13.37
N GLN A 194 -12.93 21.37 -13.78
CA GLN A 194 -14.13 22.11 -14.18
C GLN A 194 -14.44 21.77 -15.64
N LEU A 195 -15.63 21.24 -15.89
CA LEU A 195 -16.07 20.88 -17.24
C LEU A 195 -16.34 22.15 -18.06
N SER A 196 -15.88 22.13 -19.32
CA SER A 196 -16.28 23.11 -20.33
C SER A 196 -17.71 22.84 -20.83
N LYS A 197 -18.56 23.89 -20.83
CA LYS A 197 -19.87 24.07 -21.51
C LYS A 197 -20.48 25.41 -21.01
N LYS A 198 -21.22 26.21 -21.80
CA LYS A 198 -21.42 26.32 -23.26
C LYS A 198 -22.17 27.66 -23.54
N GLY A 199 -21.97 28.27 -24.70
CA GLY A 199 -22.63 29.54 -25.12
C GLY A 199 -21.58 30.53 -25.66
N THR A 200 -21.69 31.18 -26.82
CA THR A 200 -22.81 31.48 -27.75
C THR A 200 -23.76 32.57 -27.23
N THR A 201 -23.94 33.73 -27.89
CA THR A 201 -23.26 34.26 -29.10
C THR A 201 -22.32 35.44 -28.75
N GLU A 202 -22.36 36.71 -29.20
CA GLU A 202 -23.15 37.50 -30.19
C GLU A 202 -22.26 38.70 -30.66
N LYS A 203 -22.58 39.35 -31.79
CA LYS A 203 -21.94 40.61 -32.23
C LYS A 203 -22.84 41.40 -33.18
#